data_AF-A0AAU6RYK1-F1
#
_entry.id   AF-A0AAU6RYK1-F1
#
_cell.length_a   1.000
_cell.length_b   1.000
_cell.length_c   1.000
_cell.angle_alpha   90.00
_cell.angle_beta   90.00
_cell.angle_gamma   90.00
#
_symmetry.space_group_name_H-M   'P 1'
#
loop_
_entity.id
_entity.type
_entity.pdbx_description
1 polymer ?
#
loop_
_entity_poly.entity_id
_entity_poly.type
_entity_poly.pdbx_seq_one_letter_code
_entity_poly.pdbx_strand_id
1 'polypeptide(L)'
;MATNRSDSDTHSNAPTVESGRAATPQKPITPMRQRLMMTWLIWLVYRLLGLPILINVFNASHPDIVGGIAWQALWLLPAFILTPWIVRGRSPYALLVGSMFTLVYLGASGVVLFTRAYGSSWAEIAVYLFDFVLLFAINIWLFILLKRLPSMNNVVKKPRSR
;
A
#
# COMPACT_ATOMS: atom_id res chain seq x y z
N MET A 1 -72.82 29.91 29.10
CA MET A 1 -71.64 30.79 29.13
C MET A 1 -70.89 30.51 30.41
N ALA A 2 -69.77 29.77 30.33
CA ALA A 2 -68.75 29.65 31.36
C ALA A 2 -67.55 28.97 30.70
N THR A 3 -66.58 29.79 30.30
CA THR A 3 -65.26 29.39 29.82
C THR A 3 -64.38 29.11 31.02
N ASN A 4 -63.68 27.98 31.06
CA ASN A 4 -62.51 27.84 31.92
C ASN A 4 -61.39 27.11 31.20
N ARG A 5 -60.21 27.72 31.30
CA ARG A 5 -58.93 27.38 30.67
C ARG A 5 -57.96 27.03 31.81
N SER A 6 -56.92 26.26 31.50
CA SER A 6 -55.61 26.07 32.16
C SER A 6 -55.35 24.57 32.36
N ASP A 7 -54.58 23.95 31.46
CA ASP A 7 -53.12 23.78 31.53
C ASP A 7 -52.72 22.61 32.43
N SER A 8 -52.22 21.52 31.82
CA SER A 8 -51.12 20.73 32.36
C SER A 8 -50.60 19.77 31.28
N ASP A 9 -49.49 20.19 30.69
CA ASP A 9 -48.25 19.46 30.50
C ASP A 9 -48.25 17.98 30.07
N THR A 10 -47.42 17.76 29.06
CA THR A 10 -46.42 16.68 28.92
C THR A 10 -46.63 15.78 27.69
N HIS A 11 -45.52 15.60 26.97
CA HIS A 11 -45.26 14.66 25.87
C HIS A 11 -45.64 15.12 24.46
N SER A 12 -44.68 15.77 23.81
CA SER A 12 -43.97 15.12 22.70
C SER A 12 -42.69 15.88 22.36
N ASN A 13 -41.62 15.54 23.08
CA ASN A 13 -40.29 15.64 22.50
C ASN A 13 -40.28 14.69 21.31
N ALA A 14 -40.51 15.21 20.11
CA ALA A 14 -40.01 14.58 18.90
C ALA A 14 -38.53 14.95 18.82
N PRO A 15 -37.58 14.08 19.17
CA PRO A 15 -36.26 14.23 18.60
C PRO A 15 -36.46 13.90 17.12
N THR A 16 -36.43 14.94 16.28
CA THR A 16 -36.06 14.80 14.89
C THR A 16 -34.82 13.92 14.86
N VAL A 17 -35.02 12.65 14.47
CA VAL A 17 -33.92 11.76 14.14
C VAL A 17 -33.23 12.45 12.96
N GLU A 18 -32.15 13.18 13.24
CA GLU A 18 -31.14 13.54 12.27
C GLU A 18 -30.54 12.23 11.72
N SER A 19 -31.33 11.57 10.87
CA SER A 19 -30.91 10.53 9.96
C SER A 19 -30.09 11.20 8.87
N GLY A 20 -28.90 11.61 9.26
CA GLY A 20 -28.05 12.45 8.45
C GLY A 20 -26.68 12.61 9.08
N ARG A 21 -26.18 11.58 9.80
CA ARG A 21 -24.73 11.50 10.04
C ARG A 21 -24.10 11.27 8.68
N ALA A 22 -23.85 12.37 7.98
CA ALA A 22 -23.12 12.41 6.74
C ALA A 22 -21.90 11.53 6.94
N ALA A 23 -21.90 10.36 6.29
CA ALA A 23 -20.72 9.57 6.13
C ALA A 23 -19.71 10.54 5.54
N THR A 24 -18.75 10.93 6.36
CA THR A 24 -17.68 11.83 5.94
C THR A 24 -17.16 11.30 4.61
N PRO A 25 -17.09 12.13 3.57
CA PRO A 25 -16.80 11.66 2.23
C PRO A 25 -15.49 10.91 2.31
N GLN A 26 -15.54 9.58 2.19
CA GLN A 26 -14.35 8.75 2.14
C GLN A 26 -13.59 9.26 0.92
N LYS A 27 -12.57 10.09 1.15
CA LYS A 27 -11.70 10.63 0.11
C LYS A 27 -11.39 9.47 -0.83
N PRO A 28 -11.63 9.58 -2.14
CA PRO A 28 -11.56 8.44 -3.04
C PRO A 28 -10.21 7.75 -2.85
N ILE A 29 -10.26 6.56 -2.25
CA ILE A 29 -9.08 5.72 -1.94
C ILE A 29 -8.60 5.05 -3.23
N THR A 30 -9.47 5.00 -4.23
CA THR A 30 -9.31 4.43 -5.57
C THR A 30 -8.08 4.95 -6.33
N PRO A 31 -7.87 6.27 -6.52
CA PRO A 31 -6.71 6.78 -7.28
C PRO A 31 -5.37 6.48 -6.62
N MET A 32 -5.27 6.53 -5.29
CA MET A 32 -4.02 6.22 -4.58
C MET A 32 -3.69 4.74 -4.61
N ARG A 33 -4.71 3.88 -4.54
CA ARG A 33 -4.56 2.44 -4.73
C ARG A 33 -4.10 2.09 -6.14
N GLN A 34 -4.67 2.75 -7.16
CA GLN A 34 -4.27 2.52 -8.54
C GLN A 34 -2.81 2.91 -8.80
N ARG A 35 -2.35 4.02 -8.19
CA ARG A 35 -0.94 4.41 -8.23
C ARG A 35 -0.04 3.36 -7.56
N LEU A 36 -0.40 2.89 -6.37
CA LEU A 36 0.34 1.81 -5.68
C LEU A 36 0.42 0.55 -6.57
N MET A 37 -0.71 0.13 -7.13
CA MET A 37 -0.78 -1.05 -8.00
C MET A 37 0.07 -0.88 -9.26
N MET A 38 0.03 0.29 -9.91
CA MET A 38 0.90 0.57 -11.05
C MET A 38 2.37 0.54 -10.66
N THR A 39 2.77 1.22 -9.57
CA THR A 39 4.17 1.20 -9.12
C THR A 39 4.63 -0.21 -8.74
N TRP A 40 3.75 -1.01 -8.13
CA TRP A 40 4.01 -2.41 -7.79
C TRP A 40 4.24 -3.27 -9.03
N LEU A 41 3.37 -3.15 -10.04
CA LEU A 41 3.50 -3.88 -11.30
C LEU A 41 4.75 -3.47 -12.07
N ILE A 42 5.03 -2.16 -12.15
CA ILE A 42 6.25 -1.66 -12.79
C ILE A 42 7.48 -2.23 -12.09
N TRP A 43 7.50 -2.25 -10.76
CA TRP A 43 8.60 -2.85 -10.00
C TRP A 43 8.73 -4.35 -10.23
N LEU A 44 7.63 -5.11 -10.22
CA LEU A 44 7.66 -6.55 -10.50
C LEU A 44 8.23 -6.85 -11.89
N VAL A 45 7.74 -6.16 -12.92
CA VAL A 45 8.19 -6.34 -14.30
C VAL A 45 9.64 -5.91 -14.45
N TYR A 46 10.00 -4.77 -13.86
CA TYR A 46 11.38 -4.28 -13.87
C TYR A 46 12.31 -5.28 -13.19
N ARG A 47 11.96 -5.81 -12.03
CA ARG A 47 12.84 -6.72 -11.28
C ARG A 47 12.96 -8.09 -11.94
N LEU A 48 11.87 -8.61 -12.51
CA LEU A 48 11.84 -9.91 -13.16
C LEU A 48 12.55 -9.89 -14.52
N LEU A 49 12.31 -8.86 -15.33
CA LEU A 49 12.78 -8.80 -16.72
C LEU A 49 13.78 -7.66 -16.94
N GLY A 50 13.43 -6.45 -16.51
CA GLY A 50 14.26 -5.26 -16.72
C GLY A 50 15.67 -5.43 -16.15
N LEU A 51 15.80 -5.87 -14.91
CA LEU A 51 17.07 -5.99 -14.19
C LEU A 51 18.02 -7.01 -14.86
N PRO A 52 17.64 -8.28 -15.13
CA PRO A 52 18.53 -9.21 -15.83
C PRO A 52 18.84 -8.79 -17.27
N ILE A 53 17.88 -8.19 -18.00
CA ILE A 53 18.11 -7.70 -19.36
C ILE A 53 19.07 -6.51 -19.37
N LEU A 54 18.83 -5.50 -18.52
CA LEU A 54 19.67 -4.31 -18.44
C LEU A 54 21.09 -4.65 -17.98
N ILE A 55 21.24 -5.57 -17.01
CA ILE A 55 22.57 -6.05 -16.61
C ILE A 55 23.25 -6.79 -17.75
N ASN A 56 22.55 -7.66 -18.49
CA ASN A 56 23.14 -8.33 -19.64
C ASN A 56 23.65 -7.35 -20.71
N VAL A 57 22.91 -6.26 -20.95
CA VAL A 57 23.28 -5.23 -21.93
C VAL A 57 24.43 -4.34 -21.43
N PHE A 58 24.42 -3.95 -20.15
CA PHE A 58 25.38 -2.97 -19.61
C PHE A 58 26.64 -3.59 -18.98
N ASN A 59 26.63 -4.90 -18.71
CA ASN A 59 27.79 -5.61 -18.17
C ASN A 59 28.56 -6.30 -19.31
N ALA A 60 29.87 -6.01 -19.40
CA ALA A 60 30.75 -6.53 -20.44
C ALA A 60 30.86 -8.07 -20.45
N SER A 61 30.57 -8.72 -19.33
CA SER A 61 30.59 -10.19 -19.21
C SER A 61 29.33 -10.86 -19.77
N HIS A 62 28.33 -10.09 -20.22
CA HIS A 62 27.05 -10.56 -20.77
C HIS A 62 26.47 -11.77 -20.02
N PRO A 63 26.15 -11.62 -18.73
CA PRO A 63 25.67 -12.72 -17.89
C PRO A 63 24.38 -13.33 -18.46
N ASP A 64 24.21 -14.64 -18.26
CA ASP A 64 23.04 -15.36 -18.78
C ASP A 64 21.73 -14.76 -18.27
N ILE A 65 20.89 -14.32 -19.21
CA ILE A 65 19.60 -13.69 -18.97
C ILE A 65 18.64 -14.72 -18.36
N VAL A 66 18.67 -15.97 -18.82
CA VAL A 66 17.73 -17.00 -18.37
C VAL A 66 17.98 -17.37 -16.91
N GLY A 67 19.25 -17.60 -16.54
CA GLY A 67 19.66 -17.79 -15.15
C GLY A 67 19.32 -16.58 -14.27
N GLY A 68 19.51 -15.36 -14.78
CA GLY A 68 19.13 -14.12 -14.10
C GLY A 68 17.62 -14.03 -13.83
N ILE A 69 16.79 -14.32 -14.82
CA ILE A 69 15.32 -14.33 -14.68
C ILE A 69 14.89 -15.41 -13.69
N ALA A 70 15.43 -16.64 -13.80
CA ALA A 70 15.10 -17.73 -12.89
C ALA A 70 15.44 -17.38 -11.43
N TRP A 71 16.59 -16.75 -11.21
CA TRP A 71 17.01 -16.28 -9.89
C TRP A 71 16.08 -15.18 -9.35
N GLN A 72 15.71 -14.21 -10.18
CA GLN A 72 14.78 -13.15 -9.78
C GLN A 72 13.39 -13.73 -9.48
N ALA A 73 12.90 -14.68 -10.29
CA ALA A 73 11.61 -15.33 -10.08
C ALA A 73 11.55 -16.06 -8.73
N LEU A 74 12.63 -16.74 -8.34
CA LEU A 74 12.76 -17.39 -7.05
C LEU A 74 12.69 -16.38 -5.89
N TRP A 75 13.39 -15.25 -6.01
CA TRP A 75 13.38 -14.18 -5.00
C TRP A 75 12.06 -13.40 -4.94
N LEU A 76 11.30 -13.36 -6.03
CA LEU A 76 10.03 -12.68 -6.14
C LEU A 76 8.83 -13.54 -5.67
N LEU A 77 9.04 -14.81 -5.32
CA LEU A 77 7.97 -15.70 -4.85
C LEU A 77 7.12 -15.09 -3.72
N PRO A 78 7.71 -14.51 -2.65
CA PRO A 78 6.93 -13.87 -1.59
C PRO A 78 6.14 -12.66 -2.10
N ALA A 79 6.72 -11.87 -3.01
CA ALA A 79 6.05 -10.74 -3.63
C ALA A 79 4.87 -11.18 -4.51
N PHE A 80 4.98 -12.29 -5.25
CA PHE A 80 3.87 -12.84 -6.02
C PHE A 80 2.71 -13.30 -5.13
N ILE A 81 3.01 -13.91 -3.98
CA ILE A 81 1.99 -14.32 -2.99
C ILE A 81 1.27 -13.09 -2.40
N LEU A 82 1.98 -11.98 -2.19
CA LEU A 82 1.43 -10.71 -1.69
C LEU A 82 0.68 -9.89 -2.75
N THR A 83 0.95 -10.12 -4.03
CA THR A 83 0.35 -9.37 -5.15
C THR A 83 -1.19 -9.35 -5.12
N PRO A 84 -1.93 -10.47 -4.96
CA PRO A 84 -3.40 -10.42 -4.90
C PRO A 84 -3.91 -9.59 -3.72
N TRP A 85 -3.17 -9.51 -2.62
CA TRP A 85 -3.53 -8.73 -1.44
C TRP A 85 -3.36 -7.23 -1.68
N ILE A 86 -2.28 -6.85 -2.35
CA ILE A 86 -2.00 -5.46 -2.76
C ILE A 86 -3.02 -5.00 -3.80
N VAL A 87 -3.38 -5.86 -4.76
CA VAL A 87 -4.39 -5.58 -5.79
C VAL A 87 -5.81 -5.47 -5.18
N ARG A 88 -6.19 -6.37 -4.26
CA ARG A 88 -7.50 -6.30 -3.59
C ARG A 88 -7.59 -5.17 -2.56
N GLY A 89 -6.47 -4.75 -1.94
CA GLY A 89 -6.30 -3.54 -1.14
C GLY A 89 -7.33 -3.29 -0.03
N ARG A 90 -8.09 -4.31 0.40
CA ARG A 90 -9.26 -4.15 1.27
C ARG A 90 -8.93 -4.27 2.76
N SER A 91 -7.73 -4.74 3.10
CA SER A 91 -7.32 -5.03 4.48
C SER A 91 -6.18 -4.10 4.92
N PRO A 92 -6.35 -3.32 6.01
CA PRO A 92 -5.27 -2.55 6.63
C PRO A 92 -4.09 -3.44 7.08
N TYR A 93 -4.36 -4.65 7.57
CA TYR A 93 -3.32 -5.62 7.95
C TYR A 93 -2.48 -6.06 6.75
N ALA A 94 -3.11 -6.27 5.59
CA ALA A 94 -2.40 -6.68 4.38
C ALA A 94 -1.43 -5.60 3.88
N LEU A 95 -1.80 -4.33 4.02
CA LEU A 95 -0.94 -3.20 3.67
C LEU A 95 0.22 -3.04 4.66
N LEU A 96 0.00 -3.32 5.94
CA LEU A 96 1.07 -3.35 6.95
C LEU A 96 2.11 -4.43 6.65
N VAL A 97 1.65 -5.65 6.42
CA VAL A 97 2.52 -6.78 6.06
C VAL A 97 3.25 -6.50 4.74
N GLY A 98 2.54 -5.95 3.75
CA GLY A 98 3.13 -5.51 2.49
C GLY A 98 4.26 -4.50 2.69
N SER A 99 4.07 -3.50 3.56
CA SER A 99 5.11 -2.53 3.90
C SER A 99 6.33 -3.15 4.57
N MET A 100 6.13 -4.07 5.52
CA MET A 100 7.28 -4.75 6.15
C MET A 100 8.08 -5.55 5.12
N PHE A 101 7.40 -6.26 4.23
CA PHE A 101 8.07 -6.99 3.14
C PHE A 101 8.84 -6.05 2.20
N THR A 102 8.21 -4.95 1.76
CA THR A 102 8.87 -4.00 0.86
C THR A 102 10.04 -3.29 1.51
N LEU A 103 10.03 -3.09 2.84
CA LEU A 103 11.19 -2.59 3.56
C LEU A 103 12.36 -3.58 3.56
N VAL A 104 12.09 -4.88 3.68
CA VAL A 104 13.13 -5.92 3.55
C VAL A 104 13.74 -5.91 2.15
N TYR A 105 12.91 -5.87 1.11
CA TYR A 105 13.39 -5.75 -0.28
C TYR A 105 14.17 -4.45 -0.51
N LEU A 106 13.72 -3.34 0.07
CA LEU A 106 14.41 -2.05 -0.01
C LEU A 106 15.78 -2.11 0.67
N GLY A 107 15.87 -2.74 1.84
CA GLY A 107 17.14 -2.96 2.55
C GLY A 107 18.11 -3.81 1.72
N ALA A 108 17.64 -4.94 1.18
CA ALA A 108 18.45 -5.79 0.31
C ALA A 108 18.92 -5.05 -0.96
N SER A 109 18.03 -4.29 -1.60
CA SER A 109 18.35 -3.45 -2.75
C SER A 109 19.38 -2.36 -2.40
N GLY A 110 19.24 -1.72 -1.24
CA GLY A 110 20.17 -0.71 -0.76
C GLY A 110 21.58 -1.25 -0.50
N VAL A 111 21.70 -2.45 0.08
CA VAL A 111 23.00 -3.12 0.25
C VAL A 111 23.64 -3.43 -1.11
N VAL A 112 22.87 -3.97 -2.06
CA VAL A 112 23.37 -4.26 -3.42
C VAL A 112 23.81 -2.98 -4.12
N LEU A 113 23.01 -1.91 -4.06
CA LEU A 113 23.38 -0.61 -4.62
C LEU A 113 24.66 -0.06 -4.01
N PHE A 114 24.80 -0.12 -2.67
CA PHE A 114 25.98 0.34 -1.96
C PHE A 114 27.23 -0.45 -2.38
N THR A 115 27.15 -1.78 -2.47
CA THR A 115 28.29 -2.59 -2.91
C THR A 115 28.70 -2.28 -4.35
N ARG A 116 27.73 -1.97 -5.23
CA ARG A 116 27.98 -1.62 -6.64
C ARG A 116 28.51 -0.20 -6.83
N ALA A 117 28.23 0.71 -5.90
CA ALA A 117 28.74 2.08 -5.95
C ALA A 117 30.28 2.16 -5.89
N TYR A 118 30.95 1.18 -5.26
CA TYR A 118 32.42 1.17 -5.12
C TYR A 118 33.16 0.37 -6.19
N GLY A 119 32.47 -0.49 -6.94
CA GLY A 119 33.13 -1.49 -7.79
C GLY A 119 32.51 -1.70 -9.16
N SER A 120 31.53 -0.89 -9.56
CA SER A 120 30.82 -1.09 -10.81
C SER A 120 30.73 0.18 -11.69
N SER A 121 30.35 -0.04 -12.94
CA SER A 121 30.11 1.01 -13.92
C SER A 121 28.92 1.90 -13.52
N TRP A 122 28.94 3.15 -13.97
CA TRP A 122 27.85 4.10 -13.73
C TRP A 122 26.48 3.55 -14.20
N ALA A 123 26.47 2.79 -15.30
CA ALA A 123 25.26 2.18 -15.83
C ALA A 123 24.65 1.15 -14.87
N GLU A 124 25.45 0.28 -14.26
CA GLU A 124 24.95 -0.67 -13.26
C GLU A 124 24.40 0.04 -12.03
N ILE A 125 25.11 1.07 -11.55
CA ILE A 125 24.67 1.88 -10.41
C ILE A 125 23.29 2.48 -10.70
N ALA A 126 23.06 3.02 -11.90
CA ALA A 126 21.77 3.57 -12.30
C ALA A 126 20.65 2.51 -12.34
N VAL A 127 20.93 1.30 -12.83
CA VAL A 127 19.97 0.18 -12.87
C VAL A 127 19.53 -0.23 -11.47
N TYR A 128 20.47 -0.35 -10.53
CA TYR A 128 20.16 -0.69 -9.13
C TYR A 128 19.52 0.49 -8.37
N LEU A 129 19.91 1.73 -8.68
CA LEU A 129 19.31 2.92 -8.11
C LEU A 129 17.82 3.02 -8.49
N PHE A 130 17.48 2.68 -9.73
CA PHE A 130 16.08 2.65 -10.16
C PHE A 130 15.26 1.61 -9.38
N ASP A 131 15.77 0.39 -9.18
CA ASP A 131 15.11 -0.62 -8.33
C ASP A 131 14.87 -0.09 -6.90
N PHE A 132 15.88 0.55 -6.32
CA PHE A 132 15.80 1.14 -4.99
C PHE A 132 14.73 2.24 -4.90
N VAL A 133 14.71 3.17 -5.87
CA VAL A 133 13.72 4.26 -5.92
C VAL A 133 12.30 3.73 -6.09
N LEU A 134 12.10 2.68 -6.90
CA LEU A 134 10.79 2.05 -7.09
C LEU A 134 10.28 1.43 -5.78
N LEU A 135 11.13 0.71 -5.06
CA LEU A 135 10.79 0.14 -3.75
C LEU A 135 10.50 1.23 -2.71
N PHE A 136 11.24 2.33 -2.74
CA PHE A 136 11.01 3.47 -1.86
C PHE A 136 9.66 4.14 -2.15
N ALA A 137 9.34 4.36 -3.43
CA ALA A 137 8.06 4.90 -3.85
C ALA A 137 6.89 4.00 -3.42
N ILE A 138 7.00 2.67 -3.61
CA ILE A 138 6.00 1.70 -3.16
C ILE A 138 5.76 1.82 -1.66
N ASN A 139 6.83 1.89 -0.85
CA ASN A 139 6.73 2.07 0.59
C ASN A 139 6.03 3.38 0.98
N ILE A 140 6.34 4.50 0.30
CA ILE A 140 5.66 5.78 0.52
C ILE A 140 4.16 5.66 0.26
N TRP A 141 3.77 5.07 -0.88
CA TRP A 141 2.36 4.87 -1.22
C TRP A 141 1.64 3.98 -0.20
N LEU A 142 2.27 2.89 0.23
CA LEU A 142 1.77 2.00 1.29
C LEU A 142 1.53 2.75 2.60
N PHE A 143 2.49 3.57 3.04
CA PHE A 143 2.39 4.33 4.29
C PHE A 143 1.31 5.41 4.24
N ILE A 144 1.18 6.11 3.10
CA ILE A 144 0.12 7.10 2.88
C ILE A 144 -1.26 6.42 2.90
N LEU A 145 -1.40 5.24 2.28
CA LEU A 145 -2.64 4.44 2.32
C LEU A 145 -2.96 4.00 3.75
N LEU A 146 -1.95 3.56 4.51
CA LEU A 146 -2.12 3.14 5.90
C LEU A 146 -2.64 4.29 6.78
N LYS A 147 -2.07 5.49 6.64
CA LYS A 147 -2.50 6.70 7.35
C LYS A 147 -3.93 7.14 7.03
N ARG A 148 -4.50 6.69 5.90
CA ARG A 148 -5.85 7.08 5.45
C ARG A 148 -6.93 6.07 5.79
N LEU A 149 -6.58 4.87 6.25
CA LEU A 149 -7.55 3.86 6.64
C LEU A 149 -8.06 4.11 8.06
N PRO A 150 -9.36 3.87 8.34
CA PRO A 150 -9.92 4.05 9.68
C PRO A 150 -9.15 3.17 10.68
N SER A 151 -8.72 3.78 11.79
CA SER A 151 -8.00 3.09 12.85
C SER A 151 -8.82 1.89 13.35
N MET A 152 -8.16 0.74 13.42
CA MET A 152 -8.78 -0.54 13.76
C MET A 152 -9.24 -0.63 15.22
N ASN A 153 -9.02 0.41 16.01
CA ASN A 153 -9.39 0.48 17.42
C ASN A 153 -10.81 0.99 17.68
N ASN A 154 -11.62 1.22 16.64
CA ASN A 154 -13.00 1.69 16.81
C ASN A 154 -13.96 0.53 17.10
N VAL A 155 -13.63 -0.32 18.07
CA VAL A 155 -14.63 -1.21 18.67
C VAL A 155 -15.49 -0.33 19.59
N VAL A 156 -16.48 0.34 19.01
CA VAL A 156 -17.61 0.85 19.80
C VAL A 156 -18.29 -0.39 20.35
N LYS A 157 -17.90 -0.79 21.57
CA LYS A 157 -18.60 -1.83 22.33
C LYS A 157 -20.04 -1.34 22.47
N LYS A 158 -20.96 -1.93 21.71
CA LYS A 158 -22.39 -1.74 21.97
C LYS A 158 -22.63 -2.15 23.43
N PRO A 159 -23.18 -1.26 24.28
CA PRO A 159 -23.59 -1.69 25.61
C PRO A 159 -24.63 -2.79 25.44
N ARG A 160 -24.35 -3.95 26.04
CA ARG A 160 -25.26 -5.08 26.11
C ARG A 160 -26.39 -4.64 27.04
N SER A 161 -27.51 -4.20 26.50
CA SER A 161 -28.71 -3.94 27.31
C SER A 161 -29.18 -5.28 27.89
N ARG A 162 -29.14 -5.41 29.21
CA ARG A 162 -29.93 -6.36 29.98
C ARG A 162 -30.86 -5.57 30.87
#